data_AF-A0A4U6VIX5-F1
#
_entry.id   AF-A0A4U6VIX5-F1
#
_cell.length_a   1.000
_cell.length_b   1.000
_cell.length_c   1.000
_cell.angle_alpha   90.00
_cell.angle_beta   90.00
_cell.angle_gamma   90.00
#
_symmetry.space_group_name_H-M   'P 1'
#
loop_
_entity.id
_entity.type
_entity.pdbx_description
1 polymer ?
#
loop_
_entity_poly.entity_id
_entity_poly.type
_entity_poly.pdbx_seq_one_letter_code
_entity_poly.pdbx_strand_id
1 'polypeptide(L)'
;MPSVSAPTLLPFGRLAPGALSGSATRARQATGTHLHRIDGYSLVDGTVAAGTAIRSSRFHVGGHQWELLYYPNGVNHIHRGFVSVDLALAAGAGAGATASYRVSILDYAGNPVHSRIVGPLAFDRHGSRWNGVEELVATEELIKTAPFLIKDDRLNVRCDVAVLVMETKPRNRWFMQLDRAINGFR
;
A
#
# COMPACT_ATOMS: atom_id res chain seq x y z
N MET A 1 -39.14 -50.31 -4.67
CA MET A 1 -37.96 -49.43 -4.51
C MET A 1 -37.80 -49.13 -3.02
N PRO A 2 -36.64 -49.32 -2.40
CA PRO A 2 -36.49 -48.96 -0.99
C PRO A 2 -36.43 -47.44 -0.88
N SER A 3 -37.31 -46.88 -0.06
CA SER A 3 -37.30 -45.49 0.37
C SER A 3 -35.99 -45.21 1.09
N VAL A 4 -35.12 -44.40 0.50
CA VAL A 4 -33.91 -43.92 1.17
C VAL A 4 -34.32 -42.80 2.10
N SER A 5 -34.44 -43.10 3.39
CA SER A 5 -34.71 -42.09 4.41
C SER A 5 -33.57 -41.05 4.42
N ALA A 6 -33.93 -39.77 4.31
CA ALA A 6 -32.99 -38.67 4.40
C ALA A 6 -32.32 -38.67 5.79
N PRO A 7 -30.99 -38.44 5.88
CA PRO A 7 -30.30 -38.45 7.16
C PRO A 7 -30.84 -37.33 8.04
N THR A 8 -31.36 -37.69 9.21
CA THR A 8 -31.79 -36.73 10.23
C THR A 8 -30.55 -36.04 10.79
N LEU A 9 -30.45 -34.72 10.57
CA LEU A 9 -29.41 -33.91 11.21
C LEU A 9 -29.66 -33.91 12.72
N LEU A 10 -28.66 -34.36 13.49
CA LEU A 10 -28.73 -34.30 14.95
C LEU A 10 -28.73 -32.83 15.39
N PRO A 11 -29.50 -32.47 16.44
CA PRO A 11 -29.42 -31.14 17.03
C PRO A 11 -27.98 -30.85 17.47
N PHE A 12 -27.59 -29.58 17.49
CA PHE A 12 -26.28 -29.14 17.98
C PHE A 12 -26.14 -29.48 19.49
N GLY A 13 -25.71 -30.71 19.78
CA GLY A 13 -25.45 -31.21 21.13
C GLY A 13 -24.07 -30.79 21.64
N ARG A 14 -23.66 -31.33 22.81
CA ARG A 14 -22.29 -31.14 23.31
C ARG A 14 -21.28 -31.54 22.24
N LEU A 15 -20.31 -30.66 21.99
CA LEU A 15 -19.23 -30.90 21.05
C LEU A 15 -18.43 -32.14 21.48
N ALA A 16 -18.10 -33.00 20.52
CA ALA A 16 -17.18 -34.10 20.78
C ALA A 16 -15.80 -33.55 21.21
N PRO A 17 -15.06 -34.24 22.09
CA PRO A 17 -13.70 -33.84 22.46
C PRO A 17 -12.83 -33.66 21.21
N GLY A 18 -12.22 -32.48 21.05
CA GLY A 18 -11.39 -32.15 19.87
C GLY A 18 -12.16 -31.66 18.64
N ALA A 19 -13.49 -31.53 18.69
CA ALA A 19 -14.29 -31.01 17.58
C ALA A 19 -14.18 -29.48 17.37
N LEU A 20 -13.70 -28.75 18.37
CA LEU A 20 -13.44 -27.32 18.24
C LEU A 20 -12.19 -27.08 17.39
N SER A 21 -12.36 -26.31 16.31
CA SER A 21 -11.28 -25.70 15.55
C SER A 21 -11.19 -24.22 15.89
N GLY A 22 -9.98 -23.67 15.86
CA GLY A 22 -9.79 -22.24 16.05
C GLY A 22 -8.49 -21.75 15.46
N SER A 23 -8.53 -20.48 15.10
CA SER A 23 -7.40 -19.73 14.58
C SER A 23 -7.40 -18.36 15.24
N ALA A 24 -6.27 -17.68 15.19
CA ALA A 24 -6.15 -16.31 15.65
C ALA A 24 -5.39 -15.50 14.60
N THR A 25 -5.86 -14.29 14.32
CA THR A 25 -5.19 -13.38 13.41
C THR A 25 -4.49 -12.29 14.21
N ARG A 26 -3.20 -12.08 13.92
CA ARG A 26 -2.47 -10.91 14.42
C ARG A 26 -2.40 -9.87 13.33
N ALA A 27 -2.99 -8.70 13.58
CA ALA A 27 -2.77 -7.52 12.75
C ALA A 27 -1.52 -6.77 13.26
N ARG A 28 -0.69 -6.31 12.32
CA ARG A 28 0.42 -5.39 12.60
C ARG A 28 0.59 -4.42 11.44
N GLN A 29 1.33 -3.35 11.68
CA GLN A 29 1.75 -2.42 10.64
C GLN A 29 3.22 -2.67 10.30
N ALA A 30 3.54 -2.73 9.01
CA ALA A 30 4.90 -2.74 8.50
C ALA A 30 5.17 -1.40 7.82
N THR A 31 6.24 -0.71 8.20
CA THR A 31 6.60 0.58 7.63
C THR A 31 7.89 0.48 6.82
N GLY A 32 8.05 1.38 5.85
CA GLY A 32 9.28 1.53 5.08
C GLY A 32 9.35 2.87 4.39
N THR A 33 10.55 3.28 4.01
CA THR A 33 10.82 4.53 3.32
C THR A 33 11.60 4.25 2.04
N HIS A 34 11.19 4.88 0.95
CA HIS A 34 11.88 4.87 -0.33
C HIS A 34 12.28 6.30 -0.72
N LEU A 35 13.53 6.47 -1.16
CA LEU A 35 14.02 7.72 -1.75
C LEU A 35 14.25 7.49 -3.23
N HIS A 36 13.52 8.24 -4.05
CA HIS A 36 13.69 8.26 -5.49
C HIS A 36 14.31 9.59 -5.90
N ARG A 37 15.47 9.51 -6.57
CA ARG A 37 16.14 10.66 -7.16
C ARG A 37 15.95 10.65 -8.66
N ILE A 38 15.57 11.81 -9.21
CA ILE A 38 15.46 12.05 -10.63
C ILE A 38 16.65 12.92 -11.03
N ASP A 39 17.62 12.32 -11.72
CA ASP A 39 18.77 13.02 -12.29
C ASP A 39 18.40 13.56 -13.69
N GLY A 40 18.87 14.76 -14.05
CA GLY A 40 18.54 15.39 -15.33
C GLY A 40 17.12 15.98 -15.36
N TYR A 41 16.64 16.53 -14.24
CA TYR A 41 15.24 16.94 -14.06
C TYR A 41 14.78 17.97 -15.10
N SER A 42 15.66 18.86 -15.55
CA SER A 42 15.39 19.85 -16.59
C SER A 42 14.94 19.22 -17.92
N LEU A 43 15.49 18.05 -18.28
CA LEU A 43 15.06 17.31 -19.48
C LEU A 43 13.66 16.72 -19.29
N VAL A 44 13.38 16.22 -18.09
CA VAL A 44 12.11 15.61 -17.74
C VAL A 44 10.96 16.62 -17.83
N ASP A 45 11.14 17.79 -17.20
CA ASP A 45 10.13 18.84 -17.09
C ASP A 45 9.66 19.34 -18.47
N GLY A 46 10.58 19.38 -19.44
CA GLY A 46 10.30 19.84 -20.81
C GLY A 46 9.90 18.76 -21.83
N THR A 47 10.11 17.46 -21.55
CA THR A 47 9.91 16.39 -22.56
C THR A 47 8.85 15.35 -22.20
N VAL A 48 8.60 15.12 -20.90
CA VAL A 48 7.65 14.09 -20.47
C VAL A 48 6.22 14.61 -20.64
N ALA A 49 5.45 14.00 -21.52
CA ALA A 49 4.06 14.37 -21.74
C ALA A 49 3.18 14.09 -20.50
N ALA A 50 2.15 14.90 -20.29
CA ALA A 50 1.11 14.65 -19.28
C ALA A 50 0.56 13.22 -19.39
N GLY A 51 0.42 12.55 -18.25
CA GLY A 51 0.04 11.14 -18.13
C GLY A 51 1.16 10.14 -18.30
N THR A 52 2.40 10.58 -18.53
CA THR A 52 3.58 9.72 -18.53
C THR A 52 4.28 9.79 -17.17
N ALA A 53 4.49 8.63 -16.55
CA ALA A 53 5.17 8.52 -15.26
C ALA A 53 6.67 8.26 -15.44
N ILE A 54 7.46 8.87 -14.55
CA ILE A 54 8.80 8.42 -14.20
C ILE A 54 8.65 7.41 -13.07
N ARG A 55 9.11 6.18 -13.30
CA ARG A 55 8.96 5.09 -12.34
C ARG A 55 10.23 4.94 -11.51
N SER A 56 10.06 4.79 -10.20
CA SER A 56 11.17 4.44 -9.31
C SER A 56 11.62 2.99 -9.52
N SER A 57 12.75 2.63 -8.91
CA SER A 57 13.05 1.23 -8.67
C SER A 57 12.04 0.62 -7.70
N ARG A 58 11.88 -0.71 -7.77
CA ARG A 58 11.02 -1.46 -6.86
C ARG A 58 11.59 -1.49 -5.45
N PHE A 59 10.73 -1.36 -4.45
CA PHE A 59 11.10 -1.47 -3.04
C PHE A 59 10.11 -2.33 -2.26
N HIS A 60 10.54 -2.87 -1.11
CA HIS A 60 9.77 -3.86 -0.36
C HIS A 60 9.25 -3.29 0.96
N VAL A 61 7.94 -3.39 1.20
CA VAL A 61 7.31 -3.06 2.49
C VAL A 61 6.15 -4.01 2.73
N GLY A 62 6.06 -4.56 3.94
CA GLY A 62 4.93 -5.41 4.33
C GLY A 62 4.80 -6.73 3.56
N GLY A 63 5.87 -7.22 2.93
CA GLY A 63 5.82 -8.41 2.07
C GLY A 63 5.38 -8.15 0.63
N HIS A 64 5.22 -6.88 0.24
CA HIS A 64 4.85 -6.48 -1.11
C HIS A 64 5.98 -5.68 -1.77
N GLN A 65 6.06 -5.78 -3.10
CA GLN A 65 6.90 -4.91 -3.94
C GLN A 65 6.08 -3.72 -4.42
N TRP A 66 6.64 -2.53 -4.25
CA TRP A 66 6.03 -1.24 -4.55
C TRP A 66 6.86 -0.49 -5.59
N GLU A 67 6.21 0.35 -6.37
CA GLU A 67 6.83 1.32 -7.28
C GLU A 67 6.20 2.69 -7.05
N LEU A 68 7.02 3.73 -6.98
CA LEU A 68 6.57 5.12 -6.97
C LEU A 68 6.49 5.62 -8.42
N LEU A 69 5.38 6.24 -8.78
CA LEU A 69 5.14 6.81 -10.11
C LEU A 69 5.06 8.32 -9.98
N TYR A 70 6.04 9.04 -10.52
CA TYR A 70 6.10 10.49 -10.48
C TYR A 70 5.70 11.08 -11.84
N TYR A 71 4.70 11.95 -11.87
CA TYR A 71 4.19 12.59 -13.07
C TYR A 71 4.53 14.09 -13.01
N PRO A 72 5.62 14.54 -13.66
CA PRO A 72 6.05 15.94 -13.60
C PRO A 72 4.99 16.90 -14.17
N ASN A 73 4.25 16.44 -15.18
CA ASN A 73 3.31 17.23 -15.98
C ASN A 73 1.85 16.76 -15.81
N GLY A 74 1.53 16.18 -14.66
CA GLY A 74 0.20 15.72 -14.30
C GLY A 74 -0.10 14.28 -14.72
N VAL A 75 -0.98 13.60 -13.99
CA VAL A 75 -1.42 12.21 -14.27
C VAL A 75 -2.28 12.10 -15.54
N ASN A 76 -2.90 13.18 -15.98
CA ASN A 76 -3.69 13.22 -17.22
C ASN A 76 -3.82 14.67 -17.72
N HIS A 77 -4.61 14.87 -18.78
CA HIS A 77 -4.79 16.19 -19.38
C HIS A 77 -5.54 17.20 -18.49
N ILE A 78 -6.36 16.73 -17.55
CA ILE A 78 -7.11 17.58 -16.61
C ILE A 78 -6.17 18.18 -15.57
N HIS A 79 -5.21 17.38 -15.10
CA HIS A 79 -4.24 17.78 -14.08
C HIS A 79 -2.93 18.34 -14.67
N ARG A 80 -2.98 18.84 -15.92
CA ARG A 80 -1.85 19.60 -16.49
C ARG A 80 -1.62 20.85 -15.64
N GLY A 81 -0.35 21.16 -15.35
CA GLY A 81 0.02 22.25 -14.44
C GLY A 81 0.18 21.81 -12.99
N PHE A 82 0.09 20.51 -12.71
CA PHE A 82 0.42 19.95 -11.40
C PHE A 82 1.42 18.81 -11.54
N VAL A 83 2.24 18.64 -10.51
CA VAL A 83 2.92 17.37 -10.27
C VAL A 83 1.92 16.42 -9.63
N SER A 84 1.79 15.22 -10.19
CA SER A 84 1.02 14.12 -9.61
C SER A 84 1.94 12.98 -9.19
N VAL A 85 1.52 12.18 -8.22
CA VAL A 85 2.27 10.99 -7.79
C VAL A 85 1.32 9.84 -7.50
N ASP A 86 1.71 8.62 -7.84
CA ASP A 86 1.03 7.40 -7.42
C ASP A 86 1.98 6.42 -6.73
N LEU A 87 1.40 5.55 -5.92
CA LEU A 87 2.06 4.38 -5.37
C LEU A 87 1.35 3.14 -5.92
N ALA A 88 2.09 2.25 -6.59
CA ALA A 88 1.52 1.03 -7.14
C ALA A 88 2.21 -0.21 -6.59
N LEU A 89 1.46 -1.33 -6.56
CA LEU A 89 2.06 -2.65 -6.45
C LEU A 89 2.78 -2.99 -7.76
N ALA A 90 4.00 -3.51 -7.66
CA ALA A 90 4.76 -3.93 -8.83
C ALA A 90 4.05 -5.08 -9.57
N ALA A 91 4.18 -5.13 -10.89
CA ALA A 91 3.64 -6.23 -11.69
C ALA A 91 4.21 -7.57 -11.23
N GLY A 92 3.34 -8.56 -11.02
CA GLY A 92 3.70 -9.88 -10.49
C GLY A 92 3.76 -9.97 -8.96
N ALA A 93 3.45 -8.89 -8.23
CA ALA A 93 3.19 -8.97 -6.80
C ALA A 93 2.03 -9.93 -6.50
N GLY A 94 2.10 -10.60 -5.35
CA GLY A 94 1.14 -11.64 -4.92
C GLY A 94 -0.28 -11.12 -4.66
N ALA A 95 -0.72 -11.15 -3.40
CA ALA A 95 -2.02 -10.62 -3.01
C ALA A 95 -2.04 -9.07 -3.04
N GLY A 96 -3.25 -8.49 -3.10
CA GLY A 96 -3.44 -7.05 -2.87
C GLY A 96 -3.02 -6.64 -1.44
N ALA A 97 -2.84 -5.35 -1.23
CA ALA A 97 -2.36 -4.80 0.04
C ALA A 97 -3.28 -3.69 0.54
N THR A 98 -3.46 -3.56 1.85
CA THR A 98 -4.04 -2.35 2.45
C THR A 98 -2.90 -1.51 3.01
N ALA A 99 -2.75 -0.28 2.51
CA ALA A 99 -1.65 0.58 2.92
C ALA A 99 -2.06 2.06 2.96
N SER A 100 -1.34 2.85 3.75
CA SER A 100 -1.27 4.30 3.60
C SER A 100 0.16 4.68 3.19
N TYR A 101 0.31 5.84 2.57
CA TYR A 101 1.64 6.38 2.28
C TYR A 101 1.67 7.89 2.40
N ARG A 102 2.88 8.42 2.59
CA ARG A 102 3.19 9.84 2.46
C ARG A 102 4.16 9.98 1.30
N VAL A 103 3.89 10.90 0.39
CA VAL A 103 4.88 11.38 -0.57
C VAL A 103 5.34 12.77 -0.18
N SER A 104 6.63 13.03 -0.34
CA SER A 104 7.22 14.35 -0.15
C SER A 104 8.27 14.66 -1.22
N ILE A 105 8.23 15.86 -1.79
CA ILE A 105 9.37 16.45 -2.51
C ILE A 105 10.28 17.07 -1.46
N LEU A 106 11.56 16.72 -1.50
CA LEU A 106 12.55 17.15 -0.51
C LEU A 106 13.42 18.28 -1.05
N ASP A 107 13.83 19.20 -0.16
CA ASP A 107 14.99 20.05 -0.40
C ASP A 107 16.30 19.24 -0.32
N TYR A 108 17.43 19.89 -0.62
CA TYR A 108 18.74 19.23 -0.57
C TYR A 108 19.24 18.93 0.86
N ALA A 109 18.61 19.51 1.89
CA ALA A 109 18.87 19.19 3.29
C ALA A 109 18.04 17.98 3.76
N GLY A 110 17.16 17.45 2.90
CA GLY A 110 16.28 16.32 3.19
C GLY A 110 14.97 16.70 3.88
N ASN A 111 14.63 17.99 3.95
CA ASN A 111 13.37 18.45 4.53
C ASN A 111 12.24 18.34 3.50
N PRO A 112 11.06 17.83 3.91
CA PRO A 112 9.85 17.88 3.09
C PRO A 112 9.43 19.33 2.82
N VAL A 113 9.28 19.70 1.54
CA VAL A 113 8.75 21.01 1.13
C VAL A 113 7.31 20.88 0.66
N HIS A 114 7.04 19.92 -0.24
CA HIS A 114 5.70 19.61 -0.72
C HIS A 114 5.35 18.19 -0.29
N SER A 115 4.24 17.98 0.42
CA SER A 115 3.91 16.66 0.98
C SER A 115 2.41 16.39 1.01
N ARG A 116 2.05 15.12 0.76
CA ARG A 116 0.67 14.63 0.91
C ARG A 116 0.66 13.25 1.55
N ILE A 117 -0.36 12.98 2.36
CA ILE A 117 -0.66 11.65 2.92
C ILE A 117 -1.88 11.09 2.21
N VAL A 118 -1.83 9.80 1.88
CA VAL A 118 -2.90 9.07 1.20
C VAL A 118 -3.24 7.79 1.97
N GLY A 119 -4.54 7.51 2.06
CA GLY A 119 -5.09 6.27 2.60
C GLY A 119 -5.39 6.27 4.11
N PRO A 120 -5.66 5.08 4.68
CA PRO A 120 -5.44 3.76 4.09
C PRO A 120 -6.34 3.44 2.89
N LEU A 121 -5.78 2.80 1.86
CA LEU A 121 -6.45 2.33 0.64
C LEU A 121 -6.15 0.85 0.40
N ALA A 122 -7.03 0.19 -0.34
CA ALA A 122 -6.77 -1.13 -0.90
C ALA A 122 -6.09 -0.99 -2.27
N PHE A 123 -4.90 -1.53 -2.39
CA PHE A 123 -4.12 -1.62 -3.62
C PHE A 123 -4.35 -2.99 -4.23
N ASP A 124 -4.87 -3.01 -5.47
CA ASP A 124 -5.01 -4.22 -6.25
C ASP A 124 -3.82 -4.43 -7.20
N ARG A 125 -3.64 -5.67 -7.64
CA ARG A 125 -2.60 -6.04 -8.63
C ARG A 125 -2.99 -5.70 -10.07
N HIS A 126 -4.25 -5.34 -10.30
CA HIS A 126 -4.79 -5.15 -11.64
C HIS A 126 -4.54 -3.73 -12.14
N GLY A 127 -4.06 -2.84 -11.28
CA GLY A 127 -3.48 -1.54 -11.65
C GLY A 127 -4.50 -0.58 -12.28
N SER A 128 -5.79 -0.90 -12.20
CA SER A 128 -6.83 -0.11 -12.87
C SER A 128 -7.37 1.02 -12.01
N ARG A 129 -7.04 1.05 -10.72
CA ARG A 129 -7.49 2.10 -9.80
C ARG A 129 -6.35 3.05 -9.46
N TRP A 130 -6.55 4.32 -9.78
CA TRP A 130 -5.72 5.41 -9.29
C TRP A 130 -5.84 5.50 -7.75
N ASN A 131 -4.71 5.42 -7.06
CA ASN A 131 -4.60 5.58 -5.60
C ASN A 131 -3.61 6.70 -5.25
N GLY A 132 -3.41 7.61 -6.20
CA GLY A 132 -2.40 8.64 -6.19
C GLY A 132 -2.88 9.96 -5.59
N VAL A 133 -2.03 10.96 -5.77
CA VAL A 133 -2.28 12.38 -5.52
C VAL A 133 -2.24 13.08 -6.86
N GLU A 134 -3.38 13.58 -7.32
CA GLU A 134 -3.49 14.27 -8.60
C GLU A 134 -2.78 15.63 -8.57
N GLU A 135 -2.87 16.33 -7.44
CA GLU A 135 -2.35 17.69 -7.27
C GLU A 135 -1.44 17.74 -6.03
N LEU A 136 -0.20 17.27 -6.18
CA LEU A 136 0.80 17.34 -5.10
C LEU A 136 1.31 18.77 -4.92
N VAL A 137 1.66 19.42 -6.03
CA VAL A 137 2.14 20.80 -6.10
C VAL A 137 1.86 21.36 -7.49
N ALA A 138 1.48 22.63 -7.59
CA ALA A 138 1.33 23.31 -8.87
C ALA A 138 2.70 23.52 -9.54
N THR A 139 2.80 23.39 -10.86
CA THR A 139 4.04 23.58 -11.60
C THR A 139 4.63 24.97 -11.37
N GLU A 140 3.79 26.01 -11.28
CA GLU A 140 4.24 27.38 -10.97
C GLU A 140 4.85 27.50 -9.56
N GLU A 141 4.31 26.76 -8.59
CA GLU A 141 4.84 26.71 -7.23
C GLU A 141 6.15 25.91 -7.18
N LEU A 142 6.23 24.81 -7.93
CA LEU A 142 7.47 24.05 -8.08
C LEU A 142 8.57 24.92 -8.69
N ILE A 143 8.27 25.71 -9.73
CA ILE A 143 9.24 26.65 -10.34
C ILE A 143 9.72 27.69 -9.33
N LYS A 144 8.82 28.26 -8.52
CA LYS A 144 9.21 29.24 -7.48
C LYS A 144 10.12 28.63 -6.41
N THR A 145 9.89 27.37 -6.07
CA THR A 145 10.66 26.64 -5.04
C THR A 145 11.86 25.88 -5.60
N ALA A 146 11.97 25.76 -6.93
CA ALA A 146 13.00 25.03 -7.65
C ALA A 146 14.44 25.36 -7.21
N PRO A 147 14.83 26.62 -6.94
CA PRO A 147 16.20 26.93 -6.49
C PRO A 147 16.63 26.21 -5.21
N PHE A 148 15.67 25.78 -4.38
CA PHE A 148 15.91 25.05 -3.13
C PHE A 148 15.68 23.55 -3.28
N LEU A 149 14.88 23.13 -4.25
CA LEU A 149 14.48 21.73 -4.48
C LEU A 149 15.37 21.00 -5.48
N ILE A 150 15.83 21.72 -6.50
CA ILE A 150 16.56 21.18 -7.64
C ILE A 150 17.99 21.68 -7.57
N LYS A 151 18.92 20.77 -7.22
CA LYS A 151 20.36 21.05 -7.16
C LYS A 151 21.11 20.09 -8.05
N ASP A 152 22.07 20.61 -8.82
CA ASP A 152 22.84 19.84 -9.81
C ASP A 152 21.95 19.10 -10.82
N ASP A 153 20.80 19.71 -11.16
CA ASP A 153 19.75 19.15 -12.00
C ASP A 153 19.11 17.85 -11.45
N ARG A 154 18.98 17.78 -10.11
CA ARG A 154 18.40 16.60 -9.42
C ARG A 154 17.24 16.99 -8.53
N LEU A 155 16.15 16.24 -8.62
CA LEU A 155 15.01 16.31 -7.70
C LEU A 155 14.96 15.05 -6.82
N ASN A 156 14.65 15.22 -5.53
CA ASN A 156 14.50 14.11 -4.59
C ASN A 156 13.04 13.97 -4.14
N VAL A 157 12.50 12.76 -4.26
CA VAL A 157 11.15 12.40 -3.84
C VAL A 157 11.23 11.27 -2.82
N ARG A 158 10.61 11.48 -1.66
CA ARG A 158 10.48 10.49 -0.59
C ARG A 158 9.09 9.90 -0.58
N CYS A 159 9.01 8.59 -0.40
CA CYS A 159 7.77 7.87 -0.15
C CYS A 159 7.90 7.07 1.15
N ASP A 160 7.09 7.41 2.16
CA ASP A 160 6.95 6.60 3.38
C ASP A 160 5.68 5.76 3.25
N VAL A 161 5.78 4.44 3.41
CA VAL A 161 4.66 3.50 3.24
C VAL A 161 4.40 2.77 4.54
N ALA A 162 3.13 2.59 4.88
CA ALA A 162 2.68 1.81 6.02
C ALA A 162 1.63 0.79 5.57
N VAL A 163 1.99 -0.49 5.63
CA VAL A 163 1.17 -1.62 5.14
C VAL A 163 0.57 -2.37 6.31
N LEU A 164 -0.73 -2.64 6.24
CA LEU A 164 -1.40 -3.54 7.17
C LEU A 164 -1.08 -4.99 6.82
N VAL A 165 -0.46 -5.70 7.76
CA VAL A 165 -0.10 -7.12 7.61
C VAL A 165 -0.93 -7.93 8.59
N MET A 166 -1.65 -8.93 8.08
CA MET A 166 -2.44 -9.87 8.86
C MET A 166 -1.78 -11.25 8.81
N GLU A 167 -1.43 -11.79 9.97
CA GLU A 167 -0.83 -13.12 10.10
C GLU A 167 -1.80 -14.05 10.84
N THR A 168 -2.35 -15.04 10.13
CA THR A 168 -3.19 -16.08 10.73
C THR A 168 -2.31 -17.15 11.36
N LYS A 169 -2.54 -17.42 12.65
CA LYS A 169 -1.90 -18.50 13.38
C LYS A 169 -2.91 -19.61 13.66
N PRO A 170 -2.51 -20.88 13.50
CA PRO A 170 -3.34 -22.00 13.92
C PRO A 170 -3.46 -22.03 15.45
N ARG A 171 -4.23 -23.02 15.94
CA ARG A 171 -4.46 -23.36 17.35
C ARG A 171 -3.33 -22.89 18.29
N ASN A 172 -3.64 -21.95 19.19
CA ASN A 172 -2.70 -21.32 20.11
C ASN A 172 -3.14 -21.45 21.59
N ARG A 173 -2.37 -20.91 22.53
CA ARG A 173 -2.67 -20.98 23.97
C ARG A 173 -4.03 -20.39 24.35
N TRP A 174 -4.41 -19.27 23.74
CA TRP A 174 -5.73 -18.65 23.94
C TRP A 174 -6.85 -19.62 23.54
N PHE A 175 -6.71 -20.28 22.40
CA PHE A 175 -7.68 -21.29 21.96
C PHE A 175 -7.80 -22.44 22.96
N MET A 176 -6.68 -22.97 23.47
CA MET A 176 -6.74 -24.08 24.45
C MET A 176 -7.45 -23.69 25.74
N GLN A 177 -7.30 -22.44 26.19
CA GLN A 177 -8.00 -21.93 27.36
C GLN A 177 -9.52 -21.83 27.12
N LEU A 178 -9.92 -21.32 25.95
CA LEU A 178 -11.33 -21.23 25.56
C LEU A 178 -11.97 -22.59 25.28
N ASP A 179 -11.26 -23.51 24.63
CA ASP A 179 -11.70 -24.89 24.41
C ASP A 179 -12.06 -25.57 25.73
N ARG A 180 -11.21 -25.41 26.75
CA ARG A 180 -11.48 -25.91 28.12
C ARG A 180 -12.69 -25.22 28.77
N ALA A 181 -12.82 -23.91 28.62
CA ALA A 181 -13.96 -23.17 29.17
C ALA A 181 -15.29 -23.55 28.50
N ILE A 182 -15.30 -23.72 27.18
CA ILE A 182 -16.46 -24.11 26.39
C ILE A 182 -16.87 -25.56 26.69
N ASN A 183 -15.90 -26.48 26.77
CA ASN A 183 -16.19 -27.90 26.95
C ASN A 183 -16.24 -28.35 28.42
N GLY A 184 -15.95 -27.46 29.38
CA GLY A 184 -16.17 -27.67 30.80
C GLY A 184 -15.32 -28.77 31.43
N PHE A 185 -14.12 -29.05 30.91
CA PHE A 185 -13.17 -29.94 31.58
C PHE A 185 -12.61 -29.25 32.83
N ARG A 186 -13.18 -29.59 34.00
CA ARG A 186 -12.48 -29.49 35.30
C ARG A 186 -11.55 -30.68 35.44
#